data_AF-A0A4R4URU3-F1
#
_entry.id   AF-A0A4R4URU3-F1
#
_cell.length_a   1.000
_cell.length_b   1.000
_cell.length_c   1.000
_cell.angle_alpha   90.00
_cell.angle_beta   90.00
_cell.angle_gamma   90.00
#
_symmetry.space_group_name_H-M   'P 1'
#
loop_
_entity.id
_entity.type
_entity.pdbx_description
1 polymer ?
#
loop_
_entity_poly.entity_id
_entity_poly.type
_entity_poly.pdbx_seq_one_letter_code
_entity_poly.pdbx_strand_id
1 'polypeptide(L)'
;MAAAALSVLLIGCAPSAVATLEDQHSTFEARAKPTGAPAATAASVDQQAAAQRNPLGVAVLDRATGEVAYGRAGMRPMHSASLSKVIVAVELLERRRVTPQDRFAMRRALGPSDDEAMNALWDRYGGASLITASANRLKLQQTRPPDDPGRWGDTVTSARDIAAVYQHLLARMPAADREFVLDALHAAPRRAADGVNQGFGLMAMDAQAVKSGWMCCQTGKVWVHSAGVVDPGRRYVVALLSGQPSSVGYGKAVEDITEVARTAVTRLR
;
A
#
# COMPACT_ATOMS: atom_id res chain seq x y z
N MET A 1 -9.43 86.21 -6.61
CA MET A 1 -8.03 86.04 -6.15
C MET A 1 -8.08 84.88 -5.15
N ALA A 2 -7.41 83.73 -5.30
CA ALA A 2 -6.14 83.37 -5.92
C ALA A 2 -6.26 82.18 -6.90
N ALA A 3 -5.25 82.06 -7.77
CA ALA A 3 -5.15 81.15 -8.91
C ALA A 3 -4.23 79.94 -8.64
N ALA A 4 -4.35 78.89 -9.47
CA ALA A 4 -3.32 77.93 -9.95
C ALA A 4 -3.94 76.52 -10.09
N ALA A 5 -3.63 75.67 -11.06
CA ALA A 5 -2.90 75.77 -12.31
C ALA A 5 -3.42 74.62 -13.21
N LEU A 6 -3.40 74.84 -14.53
CA LEU A 6 -3.79 73.89 -15.55
C LEU A 6 -2.62 72.92 -15.82
N SER A 7 -2.84 71.61 -15.71
CA SER A 7 -1.92 70.60 -16.22
C SER A 7 -2.67 69.59 -17.08
N VAL A 8 -2.45 69.70 -18.39
CA VAL A 8 -2.85 68.72 -19.40
C VAL A 8 -1.89 67.54 -19.28
N LEU A 9 -2.41 66.33 -19.01
CA LEU A 9 -1.64 65.09 -19.15
C LEU A 9 -2.16 64.32 -20.37
N LEU A 10 -1.25 64.11 -21.31
CA LEU A 10 -1.44 63.38 -22.55
C LEU A 10 -1.77 61.90 -22.29
N ILE A 11 -2.75 61.43 -23.05
CA ILE A 11 -3.13 60.02 -23.18
C ILE A 11 -1.97 59.26 -23.84
N GLY A 12 -1.39 58.31 -23.11
CA GLY A 12 -0.45 57.33 -23.64
C GLY A 12 -0.97 55.92 -23.34
N CYS A 13 -1.32 55.18 -24.40
CA CYS A 13 -1.61 53.75 -24.34
C CYS A 13 -0.42 52.98 -23.77
N ALA A 14 -0.60 52.33 -22.62
CA ALA A 14 0.26 51.22 -22.21
C ALA A 14 -0.47 49.90 -22.51
N PRO A 15 0.16 48.96 -23.25
CA PRO A 15 -0.45 47.69 -23.58
C PRO A 15 -0.62 46.83 -22.33
N SER A 16 -1.76 46.12 -22.27
CA SER A 16 -2.11 45.18 -21.21
C SER A 16 -0.95 44.22 -20.92
N ALA A 17 -0.45 44.24 -19.68
CA ALA A 17 0.42 43.20 -19.17
C ALA A 17 -0.39 41.90 -19.09
N VAL A 18 -0.29 41.08 -20.13
CA VAL A 18 -0.67 39.67 -20.07
C VAL A 18 0.33 39.03 -19.12
N ALA A 19 -0.09 38.80 -17.88
CA ALA A 19 0.62 37.93 -16.97
C ALA A 19 0.55 36.52 -17.57
N THR A 20 1.59 36.15 -18.32
CA THR A 20 1.84 34.75 -18.68
C THR A 20 2.05 34.00 -17.38
N LEU A 21 1.04 33.24 -16.96
CA LEU A 21 1.21 32.20 -15.96
C LEU A 21 2.35 31.31 -16.44
N GLU A 22 3.44 31.28 -15.69
CA GLU A 22 4.54 30.34 -15.92
C GLU A 22 3.96 28.93 -15.98
N ASP A 23 4.10 28.35 -17.17
CA ASP A 23 3.86 26.95 -17.44
C ASP A 23 4.73 26.15 -16.47
N GLN A 24 4.11 25.65 -15.39
CA GLN A 24 4.75 24.64 -14.56
C GLN A 24 4.86 23.39 -15.41
N HIS A 25 5.98 23.29 -16.12
CA HIS A 25 6.47 22.07 -16.71
C HIS A 25 6.50 20.99 -15.62
N SER A 26 5.42 20.23 -15.54
CA SER A 26 5.42 18.91 -14.94
C SER A 26 6.37 18.08 -15.79
N THR A 27 7.63 18.01 -15.35
CA THR A 27 8.60 17.07 -15.89
C THR A 27 8.09 15.67 -15.53
N PHE A 28 7.29 15.08 -16.42
CA PHE A 28 7.15 13.64 -16.44
C PHE A 28 8.53 13.10 -16.78
N GLU A 29 9.31 12.72 -15.77
CA GLU A 29 10.50 11.90 -15.99
C GLU A 29 10.09 10.74 -16.89
N ALA A 30 10.79 10.60 -18.03
CA ALA A 30 10.53 9.52 -18.95
C ALA A 30 10.75 8.19 -18.21
N ARG A 31 9.67 7.42 -18.01
CA ARG A 31 9.76 6.11 -17.34
C ARG A 31 10.74 5.22 -18.11
N ALA A 32 11.55 4.48 -17.36
CA ALA A 32 12.41 3.47 -17.95
C ALA A 32 11.57 2.42 -18.70
N LYS A 33 12.15 1.79 -19.72
CA LYS A 33 11.45 0.74 -20.49
C LYS A 33 11.17 -0.47 -19.59
N PRO A 34 10.03 -1.18 -19.77
CA PRO A 34 9.74 -2.43 -19.07
C PRO A 34 10.91 -3.42 -19.16
N THR A 35 11.21 -4.10 -18.07
CA THR A 35 12.34 -5.04 -17.97
C THR A 35 11.87 -6.49 -18.06
N GLY A 36 10.59 -6.76 -17.84
CA GLY A 36 10.05 -8.12 -17.69
C GLY A 36 10.33 -8.72 -16.31
N ALA A 37 11.04 -8.02 -15.42
CA ALA A 37 11.36 -8.52 -14.08
C ALA A 37 10.09 -8.80 -13.23
N PRO A 38 9.06 -7.94 -13.21
CA PRO A 38 7.80 -8.25 -12.53
C PRO A 38 7.16 -9.55 -13.02
N ALA A 39 7.07 -9.75 -14.34
CA ALA A 39 6.45 -10.94 -14.93
C ALA A 39 7.24 -12.21 -14.63
N ALA A 40 8.57 -12.18 -14.78
CA ALA A 40 9.45 -13.30 -14.45
C ALA A 40 9.38 -13.67 -12.95
N THR A 41 9.26 -12.66 -12.09
CA THR A 41 9.13 -12.84 -10.64
C THR A 41 7.79 -13.47 -10.27
N ALA A 42 6.69 -12.93 -10.79
CA ALA A 42 5.34 -13.48 -10.57
C ALA A 42 5.25 -14.94 -11.03
N ALA A 43 5.82 -15.28 -12.20
CA ALA A 43 5.85 -16.66 -12.70
C ALA A 43 6.66 -17.60 -11.79
N SER A 44 7.81 -17.14 -11.27
CA SER A 44 8.65 -17.95 -10.37
C SER A 44 7.96 -18.21 -9.03
N VAL A 45 7.29 -17.19 -8.50
CA VAL A 45 6.48 -17.31 -7.27
C VAL A 45 5.31 -18.27 -7.46
N ASP A 46 4.62 -18.20 -8.60
CA ASP A 46 3.54 -19.12 -8.96
C ASP A 46 4.00 -20.58 -9.04
N GLN A 47 5.19 -20.81 -9.59
CA GLN A 47 5.80 -22.15 -9.65
C GLN A 47 6.11 -22.67 -8.24
N GLN A 48 6.71 -21.85 -7.39
CA GLN A 48 7.02 -22.21 -6.01
C GLN A 48 5.75 -22.50 -5.19
N ALA A 49 4.73 -21.64 -5.31
CA ALA A 49 3.45 -21.83 -4.63
C ALA A 49 2.74 -23.12 -5.08
N ALA A 50 2.80 -23.45 -6.37
CA ALA A 50 2.25 -24.69 -6.90
C ALA A 50 2.97 -25.93 -6.33
N ALA A 51 4.30 -25.90 -6.23
CA ALA A 51 5.09 -26.98 -5.62
C ALA A 51 4.71 -27.20 -4.14
N GLN A 52 4.39 -26.13 -3.42
CA GLN A 52 3.92 -26.17 -2.03
C GLN A 52 2.45 -26.56 -1.87
N ARG A 53 1.68 -26.63 -2.97
CA ARG A 53 0.20 -26.67 -2.93
C ARG A 53 -0.40 -25.50 -2.12
N ASN A 54 0.30 -24.37 -2.09
CA ASN A 54 -0.11 -23.16 -1.41
C ASN A 54 -1.00 -22.32 -2.34
N PRO A 55 -2.29 -22.09 -2.01
CA PRO A 55 -3.10 -21.15 -2.74
C PRO A 55 -2.61 -19.72 -2.44
N LEU A 56 -1.71 -19.21 -3.28
CA LEU A 56 -1.07 -17.90 -3.15
C LEU A 56 -1.42 -16.99 -4.33
N GLY A 57 -1.80 -15.74 -4.06
CA GLY A 57 -1.77 -14.65 -5.04
C GLY A 57 -0.49 -13.82 -4.90
N VAL A 58 0.11 -13.45 -6.03
CA VAL A 58 1.28 -12.55 -6.09
C VAL A 58 1.04 -11.40 -7.04
N ALA A 59 1.52 -10.21 -6.68
CA ALA A 59 1.67 -9.08 -7.59
C ALA A 59 3.01 -8.38 -7.33
N VAL A 60 3.62 -7.90 -8.41
CA VAL A 60 4.91 -7.20 -8.41
C VAL A 60 4.77 -5.94 -9.25
N LEU A 61 5.23 -4.80 -8.70
CA LEU A 61 5.32 -3.52 -9.39
C LEU A 61 6.79 -3.08 -9.40
N ASP A 62 7.30 -2.72 -10.58
CA ASP A 62 8.55 -1.99 -10.75
C ASP A 62 8.25 -0.49 -10.85
N ARG A 63 8.71 0.28 -9.86
CA ARG A 63 8.43 1.73 -9.81
C ARG A 63 9.22 2.53 -10.83
N ALA A 64 10.38 2.04 -11.28
CA ALA A 64 11.23 2.75 -12.23
C ALA A 64 10.61 2.76 -13.64
N THR A 65 9.94 1.67 -14.00
CA THR A 65 9.31 1.49 -15.32
C THR A 65 7.79 1.67 -15.27
N GLY A 66 7.19 1.50 -14.08
CA GLY A 66 5.75 1.42 -13.88
C GLY A 66 5.14 0.08 -14.32
N GLU A 67 5.96 -0.91 -14.64
CA GLU A 67 5.53 -2.25 -15.03
C GLU A 67 4.88 -2.97 -13.84
N VAL A 68 3.70 -3.55 -14.06
CA VAL A 68 3.00 -4.37 -13.07
C VAL A 68 2.73 -5.74 -13.67
N ALA A 69 3.03 -6.79 -12.92
CA ALA A 69 2.64 -8.15 -13.25
C ALA A 69 2.09 -8.87 -12.02
N TYR A 70 1.23 -9.85 -12.22
CA TYR A 70 0.65 -10.65 -11.15
C TYR A 70 0.52 -12.11 -11.60
N GLY A 71 0.57 -13.02 -10.63
CA GLY A 71 0.48 -14.46 -10.87
C GLY A 71 -0.95 -14.92 -11.16
N ARG A 72 -1.14 -16.20 -11.43
CA ARG A 72 -2.44 -16.79 -11.81
C ARG A 72 -3.56 -16.48 -10.82
N ALA A 73 -3.24 -16.45 -9.53
CA ALA A 73 -4.20 -16.11 -8.46
C ALA A 73 -4.03 -14.69 -7.91
N GLY A 74 -3.32 -13.80 -8.62
CA GLY A 74 -3.04 -12.42 -8.18
C GLY A 74 -4.29 -11.54 -8.02
N MET A 75 -5.37 -11.86 -8.74
CA MET A 75 -6.69 -11.22 -8.61
C MET A 75 -7.69 -12.04 -7.78
N ARG A 76 -7.26 -13.13 -7.14
CA ARG A 76 -8.18 -13.96 -6.35
C ARG A 76 -8.59 -13.21 -5.08
N PRO A 77 -9.89 -13.04 -4.80
CA PRO A 77 -10.35 -12.41 -3.56
C PRO A 77 -9.94 -13.23 -2.33
N MET A 78 -9.40 -12.56 -1.30
CA MET A 78 -9.00 -13.14 -0.02
C MET A 78 -9.32 -12.17 1.11
N HIS A 79 -9.61 -12.69 2.32
CA HIS A 79 -9.62 -11.85 3.51
C HIS A 79 -8.22 -11.31 3.75
N SER A 80 -8.11 -10.01 4.02
CA SER A 80 -6.84 -9.29 4.02
C SER A 80 -6.05 -9.41 5.32
N ALA A 81 -6.69 -9.87 6.40
CA ALA A 81 -6.16 -9.76 7.75
C ALA A 81 -5.61 -8.34 8.00
N SER A 82 -4.41 -8.22 8.58
CA SER A 82 -3.78 -6.92 8.86
C SER A 82 -3.28 -6.14 7.63
N LEU A 83 -3.43 -6.63 6.39
CA LEU A 83 -3.13 -5.80 5.22
C LEU A 83 -4.15 -4.67 5.01
N SER A 84 -5.40 -4.86 5.47
CA SER A 84 -6.42 -3.79 5.51
C SER A 84 -5.95 -2.53 6.25
N LYS A 85 -5.08 -2.67 7.26
CA LYS A 85 -4.54 -1.53 8.02
C LYS A 85 -3.78 -0.53 7.12
N VAL A 86 -3.12 -1.01 6.06
CA VAL A 86 -2.47 -0.15 5.06
C VAL A 86 -3.52 0.58 4.21
N ILE A 87 -4.58 -0.12 3.79
CA ILE A 87 -5.70 0.44 3.02
C ILE A 87 -6.36 1.57 3.81
N VAL A 88 -6.64 1.34 5.10
CA VAL A 88 -7.25 2.32 5.99
C VAL A 88 -6.32 3.51 6.23
N ALA A 89 -5.03 3.28 6.52
CA ALA A 89 -4.08 4.36 6.73
C ALA A 89 -3.97 5.28 5.50
N VAL A 90 -3.88 4.71 4.30
CA VAL A 90 -3.84 5.46 3.03
C VAL A 90 -5.11 6.29 2.84
N GLU A 91 -6.30 5.71 3.03
CA GLU A 91 -7.56 6.46 2.88
C GLU A 91 -7.72 7.57 3.93
N LEU A 92 -7.31 7.35 5.18
CA LEU A 92 -7.38 8.38 6.21
C LEU A 92 -6.48 9.58 5.88
N LEU A 93 -5.27 9.32 5.39
CA LEU A 93 -4.33 10.36 4.97
C LEU A 93 -4.86 11.12 3.74
N GLU A 94 -5.48 10.41 2.78
CA GLU A 94 -6.16 11.01 1.63
C GLU A 94 -7.30 11.96 2.03
N ARG A 95 -8.04 11.65 3.10
CA ARG A 95 -9.10 12.52 3.62
C ARG A 95 -8.56 13.82 4.26
N ARG A 96 -7.25 13.93 4.49
CA ARG A 96 -6.54 15.09 5.07
C ARG A 96 -7.13 15.64 6.37
N ARG A 97 -7.70 14.76 7.20
CA ARG A 97 -8.35 15.09 8.48
C ARG A 97 -7.81 14.22 9.63
N VAL A 98 -6.51 13.94 9.63
CA VAL A 98 -5.85 13.13 10.66
C VAL A 98 -5.23 14.02 11.73
N THR A 99 -5.54 13.75 12.98
CA THR A 99 -4.92 14.41 14.14
C THR A 99 -3.57 13.76 14.48
N PRO A 100 -2.73 14.39 15.32
CA PRO A 100 -1.53 13.75 15.84
C PRO A 100 -1.82 12.43 16.56
N GLN A 101 -2.94 12.33 17.27
CA GLN A 101 -3.37 11.09 17.93
C GLN A 101 -3.70 9.99 16.91
N ASP A 102 -4.32 10.34 15.78
CA ASP A 102 -4.62 9.37 14.73
C ASP A 102 -3.34 8.87 14.07
N ARG A 103 -2.34 9.75 13.84
CA ARG A 103 -1.02 9.32 13.37
C ARG A 103 -0.31 8.40 14.37
N PHE A 104 -0.45 8.67 15.67
CA PHE A 104 0.09 7.78 16.69
C PHE A 104 -0.59 6.39 16.64
N ALA A 105 -1.92 6.34 16.52
CA ALA A 105 -2.66 5.10 16.35
C ALA A 105 -2.28 4.38 15.05
N MET A 106 -2.12 5.10 13.93
CA MET A 106 -1.68 4.52 12.66
C MET A 106 -0.30 3.90 12.76
N ARG A 107 0.64 4.54 13.46
CA ARG A 107 1.99 3.99 13.66
C ARG A 107 1.93 2.64 14.40
N ARG A 108 1.10 2.54 15.45
CA ARG A 108 0.86 1.27 16.16
C ARG A 108 0.18 0.23 15.28
N ALA A 109 -0.83 0.63 14.51
CA ALA A 109 -1.56 -0.26 13.60
C ALA A 109 -0.67 -0.79 12.46
N LEU A 110 0.26 0.01 11.95
CA LEU A 110 1.14 -0.37 10.84
C LEU A 110 2.34 -1.20 11.29
N GLY A 111 3.09 -0.74 12.29
CA GLY A 111 4.35 -1.36 12.73
C GLY A 111 4.14 -2.63 13.57
N PRO A 112 3.78 -2.50 14.86
CA PRO A 112 3.49 -3.66 15.71
C PRO A 112 2.16 -4.35 15.38
N SER A 113 1.45 -3.92 14.33
CA SER A 113 0.19 -4.52 13.87
C SER A 113 -0.95 -4.47 14.89
N ASP A 114 -0.95 -3.46 15.76
CA ASP A 114 -1.84 -3.32 16.91
C ASP A 114 -3.33 -3.21 16.51
N ASP A 115 -4.13 -4.18 16.97
CA ASP A 115 -5.55 -4.28 16.66
C ASP A 115 -6.38 -3.23 17.41
N GLU A 116 -6.04 -2.90 18.66
CA GLU A 116 -6.76 -1.87 19.42
C GLU A 116 -6.57 -0.48 18.81
N ALA A 117 -5.35 -0.19 18.34
CA ALA A 117 -5.11 1.04 17.59
C ALA A 117 -5.90 1.09 16.27
N MET A 118 -6.07 -0.06 15.60
CA MET A 118 -6.88 -0.16 14.39
C MET A 118 -8.37 -0.02 14.70
N ASN A 119 -8.88 -0.67 15.75
CA ASN A 119 -10.28 -0.56 16.19
C ASN A 119 -10.64 0.91 16.44
N ALA A 120 -9.80 1.64 17.19
CA ALA A 120 -10.03 3.06 17.47
C ALA A 120 -10.11 3.93 16.20
N LEU A 121 -9.24 3.68 15.21
CA LEU A 121 -9.28 4.39 13.92
C LEU A 121 -10.51 4.00 13.09
N TRP A 122 -10.83 2.71 13.07
CA TRP A 122 -11.97 2.15 12.34
C TRP A 122 -13.29 2.75 12.85
N ASP A 123 -13.53 2.67 14.16
CA ASP A 123 -14.76 3.14 14.80
C ASP A 123 -14.92 4.65 14.64
N ARG A 124 -13.84 5.41 14.81
CA ARG A 124 -13.86 6.88 14.72
C ARG A 124 -14.17 7.40 13.33
N TYR A 125 -13.70 6.72 12.28
CA TYR A 125 -13.71 7.26 10.91
C TYR A 125 -14.68 6.56 9.94
N GLY A 126 -15.67 5.86 10.49
CA GLY A 126 -16.80 5.33 9.74
C GLY A 126 -16.60 3.90 9.22
N GLY A 127 -15.70 3.14 9.84
CA GLY A 127 -15.53 1.70 9.67
C GLY A 127 -15.42 1.27 8.21
N ALA A 128 -16.33 0.38 7.78
CA ALA A 128 -16.39 -0.19 6.44
C ALA A 128 -16.37 0.86 5.31
N SER A 129 -16.86 2.09 5.55
CA SER A 129 -16.83 3.17 4.56
C SER A 129 -15.40 3.60 4.17
N LEU A 130 -14.40 3.34 5.01
CA LEU A 130 -12.99 3.57 4.71
C LEU A 130 -12.53 2.66 3.57
N ILE A 131 -12.92 1.39 3.61
CA ILE A 131 -12.59 0.42 2.56
C ILE A 131 -13.31 0.77 1.26
N THR A 132 -14.61 1.07 1.32
CA THR A 132 -15.38 1.47 0.15
C THR A 132 -14.81 2.73 -0.50
N ALA A 133 -14.44 3.74 0.29
CA ALA A 133 -13.85 4.97 -0.23
C ALA A 133 -12.48 4.71 -0.88
N SER A 134 -11.63 3.92 -0.24
CA SER A 134 -10.33 3.53 -0.78
C SER A 134 -10.47 2.78 -2.11
N ALA A 135 -11.35 1.77 -2.16
CA ALA A 135 -11.61 0.99 -3.37
C ALA A 135 -12.09 1.87 -4.52
N ASN A 136 -13.00 2.81 -4.26
CA ASN A 136 -13.51 3.74 -5.26
C ASN A 136 -12.47 4.75 -5.75
N ARG A 137 -11.64 5.27 -4.82
CA ARG A 137 -10.58 6.24 -5.10
C ARG A 137 -9.48 5.61 -5.96
N LEU A 138 -9.02 4.43 -5.57
CA LEU A 138 -7.88 3.75 -6.16
C LEU A 138 -8.28 2.77 -7.28
N LYS A 139 -9.58 2.64 -7.56
CA LYS A 139 -10.15 1.70 -8.55
C LYS A 139 -9.75 0.24 -8.28
N LEU A 140 -9.73 -0.14 -7.00
CA LEU A 140 -9.43 -1.51 -6.56
C LEU A 140 -10.60 -2.41 -6.95
N GLN A 141 -10.32 -3.50 -7.68
CA GLN A 141 -11.37 -4.28 -8.35
C GLN A 141 -11.92 -5.41 -7.47
N GLN A 142 -11.12 -5.92 -6.55
CA GLN A 142 -11.48 -6.98 -5.61
C GLN A 142 -11.66 -6.45 -4.19
N THR A 143 -11.08 -5.29 -3.86
CA THR A 143 -11.20 -4.71 -2.53
C THR A 143 -12.63 -4.29 -2.22
N ARG A 144 -13.20 -4.87 -1.17
CA ARG A 144 -14.54 -4.55 -0.68
C ARG A 144 -14.59 -4.67 0.85
N PRO A 145 -15.49 -3.92 1.53
CA PRO A 145 -15.63 -4.03 2.98
C PRO A 145 -15.93 -5.47 3.43
N PRO A 146 -15.64 -5.79 4.71
CA PRO A 146 -16.02 -7.07 5.29
C PRO A 146 -17.54 -7.22 5.33
N ASP A 147 -18.03 -8.46 5.28
CA ASP A 147 -19.47 -8.74 5.39
C ASP A 147 -20.00 -8.41 6.80
N ASP A 148 -19.16 -8.59 7.82
CA ASP A 148 -19.37 -8.09 9.18
C ASP A 148 -18.60 -6.76 9.38
N PRO A 149 -19.29 -5.60 9.50
CA PRO A 149 -18.65 -4.30 9.64
C PRO A 149 -17.75 -4.14 10.88
N GLY A 150 -17.93 -4.98 11.91
CA GLY A 150 -17.09 -4.98 13.11
C GLY A 150 -15.74 -5.67 12.91
N ARG A 151 -15.51 -6.29 11.75
CA ARG A 151 -14.38 -7.18 11.50
C ARG A 151 -13.51 -6.69 10.35
N TRP A 152 -12.81 -5.57 10.55
CA TRP A 152 -11.96 -4.96 9.52
C TRP A 152 -10.95 -5.94 8.89
N GLY A 153 -10.47 -6.95 9.63
CA GLY A 153 -9.56 -7.99 9.13
C GLY A 153 -10.17 -8.85 8.01
N ASP A 154 -11.50 -8.98 7.99
CA ASP A 154 -12.24 -9.74 7.00
C ASP A 154 -12.43 -8.95 5.69
N THR A 155 -11.91 -7.72 5.60
CA THR A 155 -11.85 -6.94 4.35
C THR A 155 -11.35 -7.84 3.23
N VAL A 156 -12.12 -7.96 2.16
CA VAL A 156 -11.73 -8.76 1.01
C VAL A 156 -10.84 -7.91 0.12
N THR A 157 -9.75 -8.48 -0.42
CA THR A 157 -8.81 -7.81 -1.33
C THR A 157 -8.11 -8.83 -2.24
N SER A 158 -7.17 -8.38 -3.07
CA SER A 158 -6.29 -9.21 -3.90
C SER A 158 -4.83 -8.74 -3.84
N ALA A 159 -3.90 -9.58 -4.28
CA ALA A 159 -2.49 -9.18 -4.34
C ALA A 159 -2.29 -7.99 -5.28
N ARG A 160 -3.00 -7.98 -6.42
CA ARG A 160 -3.02 -6.87 -7.37
C ARG A 160 -3.50 -5.57 -6.73
N ASP A 161 -4.60 -5.61 -5.98
CA ASP A 161 -5.14 -4.41 -5.34
C ASP A 161 -4.22 -3.89 -4.23
N ILE A 162 -3.59 -4.76 -3.44
CA ILE A 162 -2.57 -4.34 -2.46
C ILE A 162 -1.38 -3.67 -3.16
N ALA A 163 -0.90 -4.21 -4.29
CA ALA A 163 0.15 -3.55 -5.07
C ALA A 163 -0.28 -2.16 -5.57
N ALA A 164 -1.55 -1.99 -5.97
CA ALA A 164 -2.09 -0.69 -6.37
C ALA A 164 -2.19 0.32 -5.20
N VAL A 165 -2.50 -0.14 -3.97
CA VAL A 165 -2.46 0.69 -2.76
C VAL A 165 -1.04 1.22 -2.50
N TYR A 166 -0.03 0.35 -2.58
CA TYR A 166 1.38 0.77 -2.47
C TYR A 166 1.82 1.67 -3.63
N GLN A 167 1.34 1.43 -4.85
CA GLN A 167 1.61 2.30 -6.00
C GLN A 167 1.12 3.72 -5.73
N HIS A 168 -0.11 3.86 -5.22
CA HIS A 168 -0.67 5.16 -4.87
C HIS A 168 0.11 5.84 -3.76
N LEU A 169 0.40 5.10 -2.67
CA LEU A 169 1.23 5.56 -1.56
C LEU A 169 2.56 6.12 -2.04
N LEU A 170 3.25 5.40 -2.93
CA LEU A 170 4.60 5.74 -3.35
C LEU A 170 4.63 6.83 -4.43
N ALA A 171 3.65 6.87 -5.33
CA ALA A 171 3.69 7.75 -6.51
C ALA A 171 2.82 9.00 -6.40
N ARG A 172 1.79 9.02 -5.53
CA ARG A 172 0.76 10.08 -5.53
C ARG A 172 0.61 10.80 -4.20
N MET A 173 0.85 10.13 -3.08
CA MET A 173 0.68 10.77 -1.76
C MET A 173 1.76 11.84 -1.52
N PRO A 174 1.45 12.91 -0.74
CA PRO A 174 2.43 13.89 -0.31
C PRO A 174 3.64 13.23 0.36
N ALA A 175 4.83 13.77 0.14
CA ALA A 175 6.08 13.17 0.63
C ALA A 175 6.05 12.91 2.16
N ALA A 176 5.56 13.86 2.95
CA ALA A 176 5.45 13.70 4.40
C ALA A 176 4.53 12.53 4.82
N ASP A 177 3.43 12.31 4.10
CA ASP A 177 2.50 11.22 4.39
C ASP A 177 3.04 9.88 3.92
N ARG A 178 3.68 9.86 2.75
CA ARG A 178 4.37 8.69 2.22
C ARG A 178 5.45 8.21 3.19
N GLU A 179 6.39 9.09 3.57
CA GLU A 179 7.49 8.70 4.47
C GLU A 179 6.96 8.31 5.84
N PHE A 180 5.92 8.98 6.37
CA PHE A 180 5.27 8.56 7.60
C PHE A 180 4.78 7.10 7.58
N VAL A 181 4.12 6.67 6.51
CA VAL A 181 3.62 5.29 6.38
C VAL A 181 4.79 4.30 6.19
N LEU A 182 5.76 4.65 5.34
CA LEU A 182 6.93 3.79 5.09
C LEU A 182 7.77 3.59 6.35
N ASP A 183 7.98 4.65 7.13
CA ASP A 183 8.72 4.59 8.40
C ASP A 183 7.97 3.75 9.44
N ALA A 184 6.65 3.91 9.55
CA ALA A 184 5.83 3.11 10.46
C ALA A 184 5.88 1.61 10.12
N LEU A 185 5.83 1.27 8.82
CA LEU A 185 5.97 -0.11 8.35
C LEU A 185 7.39 -0.64 8.51
N HIS A 186 8.42 0.19 8.27
CA HIS A 186 9.81 -0.20 8.40
C HIS A 186 10.20 -0.45 9.86
N ALA A 187 9.64 0.32 10.79
CA ALA A 187 9.83 0.17 12.23
C ALA A 187 9.04 -1.01 12.84
N ALA A 188 8.46 -1.89 12.04
CA ALA A 188 7.73 -3.05 12.53
C ALA A 188 8.64 -3.94 13.40
N PRO A 189 8.29 -4.19 14.67
CA PRO A 189 9.09 -5.04 15.55
C PRO A 189 8.96 -6.52 15.16
N ARG A 190 9.97 -7.31 15.52
CA ARG A 190 9.94 -8.79 15.39
C ARG A 190 8.73 -9.41 16.07
N ARG A 191 8.28 -8.88 17.20
CA ARG A 191 7.08 -9.34 17.91
C ARG A 191 5.99 -8.28 17.81
N ALA A 192 4.84 -8.65 17.23
CA ALA A 192 3.65 -7.80 17.13
C ALA A 192 3.01 -7.55 18.50
N ALA A 193 2.06 -6.61 18.55
CA ALA A 193 1.31 -6.25 19.76
C ALA A 193 0.54 -7.43 20.36
N ASP A 194 0.08 -8.36 19.52
CA ASP A 194 -0.60 -9.60 19.91
C ASP A 194 0.36 -10.77 20.22
N GLY A 195 1.67 -10.52 20.16
CA GLY A 195 2.71 -11.51 20.44
C GLY A 195 3.18 -12.34 19.26
N VAL A 196 2.57 -12.22 18.07
CA VAL A 196 2.98 -12.96 16.86
C VAL A 196 4.38 -12.52 16.40
N ASN A 197 5.21 -13.47 15.98
CA ASN A 197 6.50 -13.17 15.37
C ASN A 197 6.30 -12.73 13.91
N GLN A 198 6.59 -11.48 13.59
CA GLN A 198 6.42 -10.88 12.26
C GLN A 198 7.56 -11.20 11.29
N GLY A 199 8.65 -11.82 11.76
CA GLY A 199 9.86 -12.13 11.00
C GLY A 199 9.71 -13.26 9.98
N PHE A 200 8.67 -13.20 9.16
CA PHE A 200 8.37 -14.12 8.06
C PHE A 200 8.13 -13.37 6.76
N GLY A 201 7.93 -14.10 5.65
CA GLY A 201 7.62 -13.49 4.36
C GLY A 201 8.72 -12.53 3.91
N LEU A 202 8.33 -11.35 3.43
CA LEU A 202 9.28 -10.33 2.96
C LEU A 202 10.16 -9.77 4.10
N MET A 203 9.65 -9.72 5.34
CA MET A 203 10.44 -9.24 6.49
C MET A 203 11.62 -10.16 6.79
N ALA A 204 11.46 -11.47 6.59
CA ALA A 204 12.56 -12.43 6.75
C ALA A 204 13.67 -12.25 5.69
N MET A 205 13.39 -11.56 4.60
CA MET A 205 14.31 -11.30 3.48
C MET A 205 14.93 -9.90 3.54
N ASP A 206 14.82 -9.23 4.70
CA ASP A 206 15.27 -7.85 4.93
C ASP A 206 14.65 -6.82 3.98
N ALA A 207 13.42 -7.10 3.51
CA ALA A 207 12.65 -6.11 2.75
C ALA A 207 12.24 -4.94 3.66
N GLN A 208 12.07 -3.75 3.07
CA GLN A 208 11.72 -2.53 3.81
C GLN A 208 10.21 -2.27 3.78
N ALA A 209 9.72 -1.49 4.74
CA ALA A 209 8.33 -1.08 4.86
C ALA A 209 7.32 -2.23 4.60
N VAL A 210 7.49 -3.33 5.34
CA VAL A 210 6.67 -4.54 5.18
C VAL A 210 5.48 -4.49 6.14
N LYS A 211 4.28 -4.72 5.60
CA LYS A 211 3.13 -5.15 6.40
C LYS A 211 2.96 -6.66 6.29
N SER A 212 3.00 -7.33 7.43
CA SER A 212 2.58 -8.72 7.59
C SER A 212 1.11 -8.79 7.99
N GLY A 213 0.39 -9.81 7.51
CA GLY A 213 -1.00 -10.07 7.85
C GLY A 213 -1.20 -11.53 8.24
N TRP A 214 -1.94 -11.79 9.31
CA TRP A 214 -2.27 -13.13 9.76
C TRP A 214 -3.68 -13.17 10.32
N MET A 215 -4.39 -14.24 10.02
CA MET A 215 -5.67 -14.55 10.63
C MET A 215 -5.86 -16.05 10.57
N CYS A 216 -6.18 -16.68 11.70
CA CYS A 216 -6.41 -18.11 11.70
C CYS A 216 -7.89 -18.46 11.63
N CYS A 217 -8.10 -19.58 10.95
CA CYS A 217 -9.10 -20.59 11.20
C CYS A 217 -10.52 -20.19 10.79
N GLN A 218 -10.73 -18.93 10.45
CA GLN A 218 -11.99 -18.49 9.90
C GLN A 218 -12.27 -19.15 8.55
N THR A 219 -13.50 -19.64 8.37
CA THR A 219 -13.95 -20.35 7.15
C THR A 219 -13.04 -21.53 6.78
N GLY A 220 -12.42 -22.18 7.78
CA GLY A 220 -11.54 -23.33 7.57
C GLY A 220 -10.20 -22.99 6.92
N LYS A 221 -9.74 -21.72 7.01
CA LYS A 221 -8.51 -21.26 6.38
C LYS A 221 -7.56 -20.59 7.35
N VAL A 222 -6.26 -20.73 7.11
CA VAL A 222 -5.20 -19.90 7.68
C VAL A 222 -4.77 -18.90 6.63
N TRP A 223 -4.88 -17.62 6.97
CA TRP A 223 -4.46 -16.49 6.15
C TRP A 223 -3.10 -16.02 6.66
N VAL A 224 -2.09 -16.04 5.80
CA VAL A 224 -0.77 -15.44 6.07
C VAL A 224 -0.37 -14.64 4.85
N HIS A 225 0.00 -13.39 5.05
CA HIS A 225 0.25 -12.42 3.99
C HIS A 225 1.49 -11.61 4.28
N SER A 226 2.13 -11.10 3.23
CA SER A 226 3.27 -10.21 3.32
C SER A 226 3.26 -9.26 2.12
N ALA A 227 3.33 -7.96 2.38
CA ALA A 227 3.43 -6.95 1.33
C ALA A 227 4.37 -5.82 1.76
N GLY A 228 5.19 -5.31 0.85
CA GLY A 228 6.15 -4.25 1.17
C GLY A 228 7.00 -3.84 -0.03
N VAL A 229 8.05 -3.05 0.23
CA VAL A 229 9.01 -2.64 -0.78
C VAL A 229 10.29 -3.47 -0.71
N VAL A 230 10.79 -3.86 -1.88
CA VAL A 230 11.96 -4.72 -2.07
C VAL A 230 13.03 -3.92 -2.82
N ASP A 231 14.29 -4.33 -2.61
CA ASP A 231 15.53 -3.68 -3.07
C ASP A 231 15.95 -2.42 -2.26
N PRO A 232 17.26 -2.13 -2.06
CA PRO A 232 17.71 -0.96 -1.31
C PRO A 232 17.17 0.38 -1.83
N GLY A 233 16.90 0.49 -3.14
CA GLY A 233 16.29 1.68 -3.73
C GLY A 233 14.76 1.75 -3.55
N ARG A 234 14.16 0.79 -2.83
CA ARG A 234 12.70 0.61 -2.72
C ARG A 234 12.03 0.52 -4.09
N ARG A 235 12.73 -0.05 -5.08
CA ARG A 235 12.31 -0.04 -6.49
C ARG A 235 11.05 -0.88 -6.71
N TYR A 236 10.98 -2.03 -6.07
CA TYR A 236 9.89 -2.96 -6.30
C TYR A 236 8.89 -2.95 -5.16
N VAL A 237 7.61 -3.11 -5.48
CA VAL A 237 6.57 -3.49 -4.53
C VAL A 237 6.25 -4.96 -4.77
N VAL A 238 6.16 -5.74 -3.71
CA VAL A 238 5.73 -7.14 -3.78
C VAL A 238 4.58 -7.34 -2.81
N ALA A 239 3.50 -7.98 -3.28
CA ALA A 239 2.35 -8.37 -2.47
C ALA A 239 2.11 -9.88 -2.59
N LEU A 240 2.10 -10.58 -1.47
CA LEU A 240 1.95 -12.03 -1.35
C LEU A 240 0.77 -12.33 -0.42
N LEU A 241 -0.31 -12.91 -0.96
CA LEU A 241 -1.50 -13.25 -0.19
C LEU A 241 -1.74 -14.76 -0.26
N SER A 242 -1.57 -15.47 0.86
CA SER A 242 -1.88 -16.89 1.00
C SER A 242 -3.15 -17.14 1.83
N GLY A 243 -3.99 -18.06 1.37
CA GLY A 243 -5.14 -18.59 2.12
C GLY A 243 -5.17 -20.10 2.02
N GLN A 244 -4.59 -20.79 3.00
CA GLN A 244 -4.41 -22.24 3.04
C GLN A 244 -5.49 -22.92 3.89
N PRO A 245 -5.82 -24.20 3.65
CA PRO A 245 -6.68 -24.97 4.55
C PRO A 245 -6.12 -24.96 5.98
N SER A 246 -7.00 -24.90 6.99
CA SER A 246 -6.57 -24.89 8.40
C SER A 246 -5.79 -26.14 8.82
N SER A 247 -5.98 -27.26 8.12
CA SER A 247 -5.22 -28.50 8.31
C SER A 247 -3.72 -28.36 8.02
N VAL A 248 -3.29 -27.34 7.26
CA VAL A 248 -1.86 -27.05 7.05
C VAL A 248 -1.20 -26.55 8.35
N GLY A 249 -1.95 -25.86 9.19
CA GLY A 249 -1.43 -25.24 10.42
C GLY A 249 -0.66 -23.95 10.17
N TYR A 250 -0.58 -23.12 11.21
CA TYR A 250 0.01 -21.77 11.12
C TYR A 250 1.51 -21.78 10.81
N GLY A 251 2.29 -22.65 11.47
CA GLY A 251 3.75 -22.73 11.27
C GLY A 251 4.12 -23.04 9.82
N LYS A 252 3.48 -24.05 9.23
CA LYS A 252 3.73 -24.41 7.82
C LYS A 252 3.26 -23.31 6.86
N ALA A 253 2.16 -22.62 7.16
CA ALA A 253 1.71 -21.50 6.35
C ALA A 253 2.71 -20.32 6.36
N VAL A 254 3.35 -20.07 7.50
CA VAL A 254 4.44 -19.11 7.68
C VAL A 254 5.70 -19.52 6.90
N GLU A 255 6.09 -20.80 6.95
CA GLU A 255 7.20 -21.33 6.15
C GLU A 255 6.94 -21.16 4.64
N ASP A 256 5.73 -21.51 4.20
CA ASP A 256 5.37 -21.44 2.78
C ASP A 256 5.42 -20.02 2.23
N ILE A 257 4.86 -19.04 2.95
CA ILE A 257 4.93 -17.64 2.51
C ILE A 257 6.36 -17.10 2.53
N THR A 258 7.21 -17.59 3.44
CA THR A 258 8.61 -17.15 3.54
C THR A 258 9.43 -17.67 2.36
N GLU A 259 9.18 -18.89 1.90
CA GLU A 259 9.86 -19.46 0.73
C GLU A 259 9.50 -18.74 -0.58
N VAL A 260 8.21 -18.43 -0.78
CA VAL A 260 7.79 -17.64 -1.96
C VAL A 260 8.30 -16.21 -1.89
N ALA A 261 8.41 -15.62 -0.70
CA ALA A 261 9.05 -14.32 -0.51
C ALA A 261 10.53 -14.36 -0.87
N ARG A 262 11.27 -15.40 -0.45
CA ARG A 262 12.66 -15.61 -0.86
C ARG A 262 12.78 -15.70 -2.37
N THR A 263 11.92 -16.51 -3.01
CA THR A 263 11.87 -16.64 -4.47
C THR A 263 11.66 -15.28 -5.14
N ALA A 264 10.73 -14.47 -4.64
CA ALA A 264 10.47 -13.14 -5.17
C ALA A 264 11.67 -12.20 -5.03
N VAL A 265 12.25 -12.10 -3.83
CA VAL A 265 13.36 -11.18 -3.55
C VAL A 265 14.62 -11.57 -4.33
N THR A 266 14.93 -12.87 -4.44
CA THR A 266 16.07 -13.36 -5.23
C THR A 266 15.96 -13.03 -6.71
N ARG A 267 14.74 -12.92 -7.27
CA ARG A 267 14.53 -12.53 -8.67
C ARG A 267 14.63 -11.04 -8.93
N LEU A 268 14.49 -10.23 -7.89
CA LEU A 268 14.44 -8.77 -7.98
C LEU A 268 15.75 -8.09 -7.56
N ARG A 269 16.67 -8.83 -6.93
CA ARG A 269 18.06 -8.44 -6.68
C ARG A 269 18.92 -8.86 -7.86
#